data_AF-A0A3D3R908-F1
#
_entry.id   AF-A0A3D3R908-F1
#
_cell.length_a   1.000
_cell.length_b   1.000
_cell.length_c   1.000
_cell.angle_alpha   90.00
_cell.angle_beta   90.00
_cell.angle_gamma   90.00
#
_symmetry.space_group_name_H-M   'P 1'
#
loop_
_entity.id
_entity.type
_entity.pdbx_description
1 polymer ?
#
loop_
_entity_poly.entity_id
_entity_poly.type
_entity_poly.pdbx_seq_one_letter_code
_entity_poly.pdbx_strand_id
1 'polypeptide(L)'
;MHHILTAGAQRALIQAERIASGSAESEPTLAPLLAALALEESRAAEIMRTHQIDLAQILQEFQLPLSQDPATSLLDSPVQPLEMSQALQQYPAFREVLNHAMQQASRADVPTEIGSEHLLWGLLATAGKESEWLQSTGSLSAEKLDDSINVIFRQTVEPLDVDFALRTVAATADDQTNTLRTIDAAANRLREGLRVIEDFLRFSLDDAHLMSLLKSTRHRLTDALRFIGNETLISSRDTLNDVGTSISTTSEIDRSSLEHLLQANLKRVQEATRTLEEFSKLISPEAAAIFKQMRYASYTLEKTILTCIASQRRLENSRLYLLVSESLCHHGAGPAIRESLAAGVNLVQIREKSMTDRQLLAHGNRVRKWTRDAGAILIINDRPDLAIAIDADGVHVGQDELPVREVRQIVGPRRLIGVSTHNIEQARQAVLDGADYIGVGPTFPTSTKKFAEHEYAGLDFVNQVAAE
;
A
#
# COMPACT_ATOMS: atom_id res chain seq x y z
N MET A 1 -21.27 19.47 -6.27
CA MET A 1 -20.66 18.13 -6.28
C MET A 1 -19.31 18.24 -5.59
N HIS A 2 -18.98 17.28 -4.73
CA HIS A 2 -17.67 17.23 -4.08
C HIS A 2 -16.75 16.42 -5.00
N HIS A 3 -15.78 17.10 -5.64
CA HIS A 3 -14.75 16.43 -6.42
C HIS A 3 -13.53 16.22 -5.52
N ILE A 4 -13.04 14.99 -5.47
CA ILE A 4 -11.87 14.61 -4.69
C ILE A 4 -10.77 14.25 -5.67
N LEU A 5 -9.55 14.75 -5.45
CA LEU A 5 -8.42 14.34 -6.27
C LEU A 5 -8.02 12.91 -5.91
N THR A 6 -7.71 12.09 -6.92
CA THR A 6 -7.08 10.78 -6.68
C THR A 6 -5.71 10.94 -6.04
N ALA A 7 -5.20 9.89 -5.38
CA ALA A 7 -3.86 9.90 -4.82
C ALA A 7 -2.78 10.22 -5.88
N GLY A 8 -2.91 9.68 -7.10
CA GLY A 8 -1.98 9.96 -8.20
C GLY A 8 -2.01 11.43 -8.67
N ALA A 9 -3.20 12.04 -8.76
CA ALA A 9 -3.34 13.45 -9.09
C ALA A 9 -2.72 14.35 -8.00
N GLN A 10 -2.92 14.01 -6.73
CA GLN A 10 -2.34 14.78 -5.62
C GLN A 10 -0.82 14.67 -5.58
N ARG A 11 -0.26 13.46 -5.79
CA ARG A 11 1.19 13.28 -5.87
C ARG A 11 1.80 14.09 -7.01
N ALA A 12 1.15 14.11 -8.18
CA ALA A 12 1.60 14.94 -9.29
C ALA A 12 1.66 16.43 -8.91
N LEU A 13 0.67 16.96 -8.18
CA LEU A 13 0.68 18.36 -7.72
C LEU A 13 1.78 18.62 -6.68
N ILE A 14 1.97 17.71 -5.72
CA ILE A 14 3.04 17.81 -4.72
C ILE A 14 4.42 17.79 -5.40
N GLN A 15 4.60 16.89 -6.34
CA GLN A 15 5.86 16.76 -7.07
C GLN A 15 6.10 17.95 -7.99
N ALA A 16 5.05 18.53 -8.58
CA ALA A 16 5.13 19.74 -9.37
C ALA A 16 5.66 20.93 -8.54
N GLU A 17 5.19 21.12 -7.31
CA GLU A 17 5.71 22.16 -6.41
C GLU A 17 7.19 21.94 -6.07
N ARG A 18 7.62 20.70 -5.86
CA ARG A 18 9.04 20.38 -5.62
C ARG A 18 9.90 20.74 -6.82
N ILE A 19 9.48 20.36 -8.02
CA ILE A 19 10.19 20.69 -9.27
C ILE A 19 10.24 22.22 -9.46
N ALA A 20 9.13 22.91 -9.17
CA ALA A 20 9.07 24.38 -9.25
C ALA A 20 10.03 25.06 -8.24
N SER A 21 10.13 24.55 -7.01
CA SER A 21 11.00 25.10 -5.95
C SER A 21 12.50 25.02 -6.26
N GLY A 22 12.91 24.15 -7.19
CA GLY A 22 14.28 24.05 -7.70
C GLY A 22 14.58 24.89 -8.94
N SER A 23 13.57 25.57 -9.51
CA SER A 23 13.71 26.39 -10.72
C SER A 23 13.88 27.88 -10.37
N ALA A 24 14.72 28.60 -11.11
CA ALA A 24 15.04 30.00 -10.86
C ALA A 24 14.02 31.00 -11.48
N GLU A 25 12.87 30.51 -11.96
CA GLU A 25 11.88 31.35 -12.65
C GLU A 25 10.92 32.05 -11.66
N SER A 26 10.62 33.33 -11.96
CA SER A 26 9.76 34.22 -11.17
C SER A 26 8.28 34.15 -11.57
N GLU A 27 7.92 33.41 -12.62
CA GLU A 27 6.54 33.24 -13.09
C GLU A 27 6.08 31.79 -12.92
N PRO A 28 4.81 31.55 -12.56
CA PRO A 28 4.26 30.20 -12.46
C PRO A 28 4.14 29.59 -13.86
N THR A 29 4.98 28.60 -14.15
CA THR A 29 4.91 27.78 -15.37
C THR A 29 4.17 26.47 -15.09
N LEU A 30 3.61 25.85 -16.14
CA LEU A 30 2.97 24.54 -16.03
C LEU A 30 3.96 23.39 -16.25
N ALA A 31 5.17 23.70 -16.72
CA ALA A 31 6.22 22.72 -16.98
C ALA A 31 6.55 21.79 -15.78
N PRO A 32 6.62 22.28 -14.52
CA PRO A 32 6.80 21.40 -13.37
C PRO A 32 5.67 20.38 -13.19
N LEU A 33 4.42 20.78 -13.47
CA LEU A 33 3.27 19.87 -13.43
C LEU A 33 3.31 18.85 -14.56
N LEU A 34 3.70 19.28 -15.76
CA LEU A 34 3.87 18.37 -16.90
C LEU A 34 4.94 17.30 -16.62
N ALA A 35 6.09 17.71 -16.09
CA ALA A 35 7.16 16.78 -15.71
C ALA A 35 6.72 15.83 -14.58
N ALA A 36 6.01 16.33 -13.57
CA ALA A 36 5.48 15.51 -12.49
C ALA A 36 4.48 14.45 -12.99
N LEU A 37 3.58 14.82 -13.91
CA LEU A 37 2.64 13.89 -14.53
C LEU A 37 3.33 12.80 -15.35
N ALA A 38 4.50 13.09 -15.93
CA ALA A 38 5.28 12.13 -16.71
C ALA A 38 6.19 11.24 -15.84
N LEU A 39 6.56 11.72 -14.65
CA LEU A 39 7.38 10.98 -13.69
C LEU A 39 6.57 9.93 -12.92
N GLU A 40 5.32 10.22 -12.57
CA GLU A 40 4.45 9.29 -11.82
C GLU A 40 4.11 8.05 -12.65
N GLU A 41 4.06 6.87 -12.03
CA GLU A 41 3.41 5.68 -12.62
C GLU A 41 1.89 5.85 -12.62
N SER A 42 1.42 6.76 -13.46
CA SER A 42 0.02 7.19 -13.52
C SER A 42 -0.54 7.11 -14.94
N ARG A 43 -1.86 7.28 -15.05
CA ARG A 43 -2.54 7.24 -16.35
C ARG A 43 -2.05 8.33 -17.30
N ALA A 44 -1.80 9.55 -16.79
CA ALA A 44 -1.18 10.62 -17.55
C ALA A 44 0.17 10.22 -18.18
N ALA A 45 1.05 9.54 -17.42
CA ALA A 45 2.33 9.06 -17.92
C ALA A 45 2.18 7.96 -18.98
N GLU A 46 1.18 7.08 -18.86
CA GLU A 46 0.87 6.08 -19.89
C GLU A 46 0.38 6.73 -21.19
N ILE A 47 -0.50 7.74 -21.09
CA ILE A 47 -1.00 8.50 -22.23
C ILE A 47 0.16 9.21 -22.93
N MET A 48 1.00 9.92 -22.18
CA MET A 48 2.16 10.63 -22.74
C MET A 48 3.13 9.67 -23.46
N ARG A 49 3.41 8.50 -22.88
CA ARG A 49 4.24 7.47 -23.52
C ARG A 49 3.63 6.93 -24.82
N THR A 50 2.31 6.77 -24.89
CA THR A 50 1.61 6.35 -26.12
C THR A 50 1.78 7.39 -27.23
N HIS A 51 1.89 8.65 -26.85
CA HIS A 51 2.19 9.78 -27.73
C HIS A 51 3.69 10.06 -27.91
N GLN A 52 4.55 9.12 -27.50
CA GLN A 52 6.02 9.24 -27.60
C GLN A 52 6.59 10.48 -26.90
N ILE A 53 5.90 10.95 -25.86
CA ILE A 53 6.37 12.00 -24.96
C ILE A 53 6.96 11.31 -23.73
N ASP A 54 8.25 11.53 -23.49
CA ASP A 54 8.94 11.05 -22.30
C ASP A 54 9.43 12.20 -21.40
N LEU A 55 9.79 11.83 -20.16
CA LEU A 55 10.26 12.78 -19.17
C LEU A 55 11.56 13.49 -19.61
N ALA A 56 12.45 12.80 -20.31
CA ALA A 56 13.73 13.38 -20.72
C ALA A 56 13.53 14.53 -21.72
N GLN A 57 12.59 14.37 -22.66
CA GLN A 57 12.18 15.41 -23.59
C GLN A 57 11.58 16.62 -22.87
N ILE A 58 10.71 16.39 -21.87
CA ILE A 58 10.10 17.46 -21.09
C ILE A 58 11.16 18.24 -20.30
N LEU A 59 12.07 17.53 -19.61
CA LEU A 59 13.14 18.16 -18.83
C LEU A 59 14.08 18.98 -19.72
N GLN A 60 14.40 18.47 -20.91
CA GLN A 60 15.26 19.15 -21.87
C GLN A 60 14.58 20.39 -22.46
N GLU A 61 13.33 20.27 -22.92
CA GLU A 61 12.58 21.37 -23.55
C GLU A 61 12.38 22.54 -22.59
N PHE A 62 11.88 22.25 -21.39
CA PHE A 62 11.52 23.28 -20.42
C PHE A 62 12.67 23.65 -19.47
N GLN A 63 13.88 23.15 -19.75
CA GLN A 63 15.11 23.43 -18.97
C GLN A 63 14.91 23.21 -17.47
N LEU A 64 14.13 22.19 -17.12
CA LEU A 64 13.85 21.86 -15.73
C LEU A 64 15.06 21.17 -15.10
N PRO A 65 15.32 21.38 -13.80
CA PRO A 65 16.45 20.74 -13.14
C PRO A 65 16.32 19.22 -13.27
N LEU A 66 17.40 18.57 -13.73
CA LEU A 66 17.55 17.12 -13.62
C LEU A 66 17.49 16.79 -12.13
N SER A 67 16.44 16.08 -11.70
CA SER A 67 16.39 15.53 -10.34
C SER A 67 17.65 14.70 -10.14
N GLN A 68 18.55 15.15 -9.26
CA GLN A 68 19.72 14.38 -8.83
C GLN A 68 19.32 13.19 -7.93
N ASP A 69 18.02 12.98 -7.73
CA ASP A 69 17.46 11.87 -6.98
C ASP A 69 16.44 11.11 -7.87
N PRO A 70 16.88 10.07 -8.60
CA PRO A 70 15.98 9.21 -9.35
C PRO A 70 15.46 8.09 -8.44
N ALA A 71 14.65 8.44 -7.42
CA ALA A 71 14.01 7.44 -6.57
C ALA A 71 12.70 7.96 -5.93
N THR A 72 11.56 7.58 -6.53
CA THR A 72 10.52 6.77 -5.87
C THR A 72 10.04 7.11 -4.44
N SER A 73 10.16 8.33 -3.92
CA SER A 73 9.80 8.58 -2.51
C SER A 73 8.29 8.88 -2.24
N LEU A 74 7.51 9.27 -3.24
CA LEU A 74 6.10 9.69 -3.02
C LEU A 74 5.04 8.70 -3.50
N LEU A 75 5.35 7.77 -4.42
CA LEU A 75 4.36 6.83 -4.98
C LEU A 75 3.60 6.05 -3.91
N ASP A 76 4.23 5.83 -2.75
CA ASP A 76 3.69 5.06 -1.63
C ASP A 76 3.40 5.85 -0.35
N SER A 77 3.63 7.17 -0.33
CA SER A 77 3.24 8.00 0.81
C SER A 77 1.71 8.15 0.84
N PRO A 78 1.02 7.86 1.97
CA PRO A 78 -0.43 7.98 2.05
C PRO A 78 -0.83 9.45 1.90
N VAL A 79 -1.37 9.82 0.75
CA VAL A 79 -1.92 11.17 0.54
C VAL A 79 -3.36 11.19 1.05
N GLN A 80 -3.65 12.11 1.98
CA GLN A 80 -5.02 12.28 2.45
C GLN A 80 -5.91 12.77 1.30
N PRO A 81 -7.16 12.27 1.19
CA PRO A 81 -8.10 12.80 0.20
C PRO A 81 -8.22 14.32 0.31
N LEU A 82 -7.80 15.02 -0.74
CA LEU A 82 -7.86 16.46 -0.89
C LEU A 82 -9.08 16.82 -1.73
N GLU A 83 -10.02 17.54 -1.11
CA GLU A 83 -11.16 18.10 -1.81
C GLU A 83 -10.68 19.15 -2.83
N MET A 84 -11.36 19.26 -3.96
CA MET A 84 -10.99 20.21 -5.01
C MET A 84 -10.98 21.67 -4.51
N SER A 85 -11.89 22.02 -3.60
CA SER A 85 -11.90 23.34 -2.97
C SER A 85 -10.63 23.65 -2.17
N GLN A 86 -10.02 22.62 -1.56
CA GLN A 86 -8.76 22.72 -0.84
C GLN A 86 -7.57 22.72 -1.81
N ALA A 87 -7.60 21.88 -2.85
CA ALA A 87 -6.57 21.86 -3.89
C ALA A 87 -6.44 23.21 -4.61
N LEU A 88 -7.55 23.88 -4.92
CA LEU A 88 -7.57 25.22 -5.54
C LEU A 88 -6.97 26.31 -4.63
N GLN A 89 -7.00 26.11 -3.30
CA GLN A 89 -6.36 27.02 -2.34
C GLN A 89 -4.88 26.68 -2.15
N GLN A 90 -4.54 25.40 -2.11
CA GLN A 90 -3.20 24.91 -1.85
C GLN A 90 -2.27 25.10 -3.05
N TYR A 91 -2.77 24.97 -4.27
CA TYR A 91 -1.98 25.02 -5.51
C TYR A 91 -2.43 26.16 -6.43
N PRO A 92 -2.24 27.43 -6.03
CA PRO A 92 -2.74 28.58 -6.79
C PRO A 92 -2.11 28.70 -8.18
N ALA A 93 -0.87 28.22 -8.36
CA ALA A 93 -0.17 28.18 -9.65
C ALA A 93 -0.86 27.26 -10.68
N PHE A 94 -1.59 26.25 -10.23
CA PHE A 94 -2.28 25.28 -11.08
C PHE A 94 -3.80 25.46 -11.09
N ARG A 95 -4.29 26.61 -10.59
CA ARG A 95 -5.73 26.85 -10.41
C ARG A 95 -6.53 26.73 -11.70
N GLU A 96 -5.99 27.22 -12.81
CA GLU A 96 -6.64 27.15 -14.12
C GLU A 96 -6.74 25.71 -14.62
N VAL A 97 -5.64 24.95 -14.53
CA VAL A 97 -5.59 23.51 -14.84
C VAL A 97 -6.59 22.73 -13.99
N LEU A 98 -6.65 23.00 -12.67
CA LEU A 98 -7.57 22.34 -11.75
C LEU A 98 -9.03 22.64 -12.07
N ASN A 99 -9.36 23.88 -12.46
CA ASN A 99 -10.71 24.24 -12.90
C ASN A 99 -11.10 23.50 -14.18
N HIS A 100 -10.19 23.39 -15.14
CA HIS A 100 -10.43 22.64 -16.37
C HIS A 100 -10.56 21.14 -16.12
N ALA A 101 -9.70 20.57 -15.28
CA ALA A 101 -9.78 19.17 -14.85
C ALA A 101 -11.13 18.87 -14.17
N MET A 102 -11.58 19.76 -13.29
CA MET A 102 -12.90 19.65 -12.65
C MET A 102 -14.04 19.77 -13.65
N GLN A 103 -13.96 20.69 -14.61
CA GLN A 103 -14.97 20.85 -15.65
C GLN A 103 -15.06 19.60 -16.52
N GLN A 104 -13.93 18.99 -16.88
CA GLN A 104 -13.90 17.77 -17.68
C GLN A 104 -14.45 16.58 -16.89
N ALA A 105 -14.03 16.41 -15.63
CA ALA A 105 -14.57 15.38 -14.75
C ALA A 105 -16.10 15.51 -14.59
N SER A 106 -16.61 16.74 -14.52
CA SER A 106 -18.05 17.04 -14.40
C SER A 106 -18.86 16.79 -15.67
N ARG A 107 -18.23 16.51 -16.82
CA ARG A 107 -18.94 16.13 -18.06
C ARG A 107 -19.45 14.69 -18.04
N ALA A 108 -18.90 13.85 -17.16
CA ALA A 108 -19.44 12.53 -16.88
C ALA A 108 -20.62 12.66 -15.91
N ASP A 109 -21.77 12.05 -16.21
CA ASP A 109 -23.00 12.03 -15.38
C ASP A 109 -22.85 11.26 -14.04
N VAL A 110 -21.63 11.12 -13.51
CA VAL A 110 -21.28 10.34 -12.32
C VAL A 110 -20.45 11.23 -11.38
N PRO A 111 -20.56 11.10 -10.04
CA PRO A 111 -19.65 11.77 -9.11
C PRO A 111 -18.22 11.29 -9.35
N THR A 112 -17.39 12.12 -9.97
CA THR A 112 -16.06 11.73 -10.47
C THR A 112 -14.92 12.24 -9.58
N GLU A 113 -14.06 11.29 -9.21
CA GLU A 113 -12.71 11.57 -8.72
C GLU A 113 -11.87 12.20 -9.83
N ILE A 114 -10.98 13.13 -9.48
CA ILE A 114 -10.12 13.83 -10.42
C ILE A 114 -8.76 13.12 -10.47
N GLY A 115 -8.56 12.36 -11.54
CA GLY A 115 -7.35 11.58 -11.84
C GLY A 115 -6.20 12.39 -12.46
N SER A 116 -5.04 11.75 -12.66
CA SER A 116 -3.90 12.42 -13.28
C SER A 116 -4.15 12.73 -14.76
N GLU A 117 -4.96 11.92 -15.43
CA GLU A 117 -5.45 12.17 -16.79
C GLU A 117 -6.34 13.40 -16.89
N HIS A 118 -7.11 13.71 -15.84
CA HIS A 118 -7.91 14.93 -15.77
C HIS A 118 -7.01 16.17 -15.61
N LEU A 119 -5.92 16.06 -14.83
CA LEU A 119 -4.91 17.12 -14.73
C LEU A 119 -4.17 17.34 -16.06
N LEU A 120 -3.80 16.27 -16.76
CA LEU A 120 -3.19 16.35 -18.09
C LEU A 120 -4.14 17.01 -19.10
N TRP A 121 -5.43 16.67 -19.05
CA TRP A 121 -6.46 17.34 -19.85
C TRP A 121 -6.57 18.82 -19.51
N GLY A 122 -6.59 19.15 -18.21
CA GLY A 122 -6.60 20.53 -17.74
C GLY A 122 -5.40 21.33 -18.26
N LEU A 123 -4.21 20.73 -18.26
CA LEU A 123 -2.99 21.34 -18.79
C LEU A 123 -3.07 21.59 -20.29
N LEU A 124 -3.61 20.63 -21.06
CA LEU A 124 -3.83 20.79 -22.50
C LEU A 124 -4.92 21.83 -22.84
N ALA A 125 -5.88 22.04 -21.94
CA ALA A 125 -6.95 23.02 -22.08
C ALA A 125 -6.51 24.45 -21.66
N THR A 126 -5.49 24.57 -20.82
CA THR A 126 -4.88 25.85 -20.48
C THR A 126 -3.93 26.30 -21.60
N ALA A 127 -4.12 27.52 -22.10
CA ALA A 127 -3.27 28.08 -23.13
C ALA A 127 -1.86 28.35 -22.58
N GLY A 128 -0.83 27.80 -23.22
CA GLY A 128 0.55 27.97 -22.78
C GLY A 128 1.55 27.21 -23.64
N LYS A 129 2.84 27.50 -23.43
CA LYS A 129 3.95 26.87 -24.13
C LYS A 129 3.95 25.34 -23.96
N GLU A 130 3.48 24.84 -22.82
CA GLU A 130 3.38 23.42 -22.51
C GLU A 130 2.32 22.71 -23.35
N SER A 131 1.13 23.30 -23.49
CA SER A 131 0.06 22.71 -24.31
C SER A 131 0.35 22.79 -25.81
N GLU A 132 0.99 23.87 -26.28
CA GLU A 132 1.48 23.99 -27.65
C GLU A 132 2.58 22.96 -27.97
N TRP A 133 3.50 22.72 -27.03
CA TRP A 133 4.54 21.73 -27.20
C TRP A 133 3.99 20.29 -27.24
N LEU A 134 3.03 19.95 -26.37
CA LEU A 134 2.37 18.64 -26.40
C LEU A 134 1.64 18.39 -27.72
N GLN A 135 1.04 19.43 -28.30
CA GLN A 135 0.37 19.35 -29.59
C GLN A 135 1.34 19.19 -30.75
N SER A 136 2.47 19.91 -30.73
CA SER A 136 3.46 19.88 -31.83
C SER A 136 4.37 18.64 -31.79
N THR A 137 4.85 18.24 -30.60
CA THR A 137 5.79 17.13 -30.42
C THR A 137 5.08 15.77 -30.33
N GLY A 138 4.02 15.68 -29.52
CA GLY A 138 3.31 14.41 -29.27
C GLY A 138 2.01 14.24 -30.06
N SER A 139 1.60 15.24 -30.85
CA SER A 139 0.26 15.28 -31.47
C SER A 139 -0.87 15.08 -30.46
N LEU A 140 -0.66 15.45 -29.19
CA LEU A 140 -1.59 15.28 -28.08
C LEU A 140 -2.36 16.59 -27.84
N SER A 141 -3.68 16.55 -28.01
CA SER A 141 -4.58 17.69 -27.77
C SER A 141 -5.65 17.32 -26.75
N ALA A 142 -6.26 18.33 -26.11
CA ALA A 142 -7.36 18.13 -25.17
C ALA A 142 -8.53 17.35 -25.82
N GLU A 143 -8.80 17.58 -27.11
CA GLU A 143 -9.85 16.88 -27.88
C GLU A 143 -9.55 15.39 -28.05
N LYS A 144 -8.32 15.04 -28.45
CA LYS A 144 -7.89 13.63 -28.59
C LYS A 144 -7.85 12.90 -27.25
N LEU A 145 -7.53 13.64 -26.18
CA LEU A 145 -7.54 13.11 -24.84
C LEU A 145 -8.97 12.92 -24.31
N ASP A 146 -9.93 13.76 -24.71
CA ASP A 146 -11.34 13.61 -24.32
C ASP A 146 -11.89 12.26 -24.79
N ASP A 147 -11.53 11.82 -26.01
CA ASP A 147 -11.88 10.46 -26.49
C ASP A 147 -11.28 9.37 -25.60
N SER A 148 -10.03 9.51 -25.17
CA SER A 148 -9.33 8.52 -24.33
C SER A 148 -9.83 8.48 -22.88
N ILE A 149 -10.22 9.61 -22.31
CA ILE A 149 -10.81 9.69 -20.96
C ILE A 149 -12.25 9.15 -20.99
N ASN A 150 -13.03 9.49 -22.01
CA ASN A 150 -14.40 9.01 -22.16
C ASN A 150 -14.49 7.52 -22.53
N VAL A 151 -13.49 6.97 -23.21
CA VAL A 151 -13.39 5.51 -23.47
C VAL A 151 -13.26 4.71 -22.17
N ILE A 152 -12.70 5.27 -21.08
CA ILE A 152 -12.59 4.56 -19.79
C ILE A 152 -13.92 4.59 -19.02
N PHE A 153 -14.69 5.68 -19.08
CA PHE A 153 -16.05 5.71 -18.52
C PHE A 153 -17.05 4.88 -19.33
N ARG A 154 -16.75 4.62 -20.61
CA ARG A 154 -17.47 3.63 -21.43
C ARG A 154 -16.86 2.22 -21.40
N GLN A 155 -15.69 2.03 -20.81
CA GLN A 155 -15.22 0.71 -20.41
C GLN A 155 -15.97 0.29 -19.15
N THR A 156 -17.28 0.05 -19.33
CA THR A 156 -17.75 -1.29 -18.96
C THR A 156 -16.68 -2.24 -19.47
N VAL A 157 -15.93 -2.89 -18.58
CA VAL A 157 -15.30 -4.17 -18.93
C VAL A 157 -16.37 -4.87 -19.75
N GLU A 158 -16.15 -5.05 -21.06
CA GLU A 158 -17.12 -5.78 -21.86
C GLU A 158 -17.33 -7.07 -21.08
N PRO A 159 -18.55 -7.30 -20.53
CA PRO A 159 -18.78 -8.49 -19.75
C PRO A 159 -18.32 -9.62 -20.66
N LEU A 160 -17.39 -10.44 -20.19
CA LEU A 160 -17.03 -11.66 -20.92
C LEU A 160 -18.37 -12.31 -21.27
N ASP A 161 -18.65 -12.46 -22.56
CA ASP A 161 -19.95 -12.90 -23.00
C ASP A 161 -20.17 -14.29 -22.41
N VAL A 162 -21.09 -14.38 -21.44
CA VAL A 162 -21.28 -15.60 -20.68
C VAL A 162 -22.28 -16.44 -21.44
N ASP A 163 -21.80 -17.57 -21.97
CA ASP A 163 -22.53 -18.54 -22.80
C ASP A 163 -23.66 -19.30 -22.04
N PHE A 164 -24.29 -18.67 -21.06
CA PHE A 164 -25.46 -19.22 -20.38
C PHE A 164 -26.57 -18.18 -20.23
N ALA A 165 -27.69 -18.44 -20.90
CA ALA A 165 -28.92 -17.70 -20.72
C ALA A 165 -29.55 -18.04 -19.36
N LEU A 166 -29.37 -17.18 -18.36
CA LEU A 166 -30.09 -17.30 -17.09
C LEU A 166 -31.56 -16.94 -17.32
N ARG A 167 -32.47 -17.79 -16.84
CA ARG A 167 -33.89 -17.45 -16.78
C ARG A 167 -34.08 -16.40 -15.69
N THR A 168 -34.30 -15.15 -16.08
CA THR A 168 -34.58 -14.05 -15.16
C THR A 168 -36.09 -13.95 -14.91
N VAL A 169 -36.46 -13.53 -13.70
CA VAL A 169 -37.82 -13.16 -13.30
C VAL A 169 -37.79 -11.69 -12.91
N ALA A 170 -38.86 -10.95 -13.18
CA ALA A 170 -38.94 -9.54 -12.78
C ALA A 170 -38.91 -9.44 -11.24
N ALA A 171 -38.17 -8.46 -10.72
CA ALA A 171 -38.13 -8.17 -9.29
C ALA A 171 -39.52 -7.76 -8.79
N THR A 172 -39.89 -8.28 -7.62
CA THR A 172 -41.10 -7.93 -6.89
C THR A 172 -40.82 -6.76 -5.92
N ALA A 173 -41.88 -6.12 -5.41
CA ALA A 173 -41.72 -5.10 -4.37
C ALA A 173 -41.11 -5.68 -3.08
N ASP A 174 -41.44 -6.94 -2.76
CA ASP A 174 -40.88 -7.66 -1.61
C ASP A 174 -39.37 -7.90 -1.77
N ASP A 175 -38.88 -8.11 -3.00
CA ASP A 175 -37.45 -8.27 -3.27
C ASP A 175 -36.65 -7.02 -2.88
N GLN A 176 -37.22 -5.83 -3.05
CA GLN A 176 -36.56 -4.58 -2.66
C GLN A 176 -36.44 -4.48 -1.13
N THR A 177 -37.51 -4.76 -0.40
CA THR A 177 -37.50 -4.77 1.08
C THR A 177 -36.56 -5.83 1.63
N ASN A 178 -36.59 -7.05 1.06
CA ASN A 178 -35.70 -8.14 1.47
C ASN A 178 -34.22 -7.84 1.19
N THR A 179 -33.94 -7.16 0.07
CA THR A 179 -32.59 -6.70 -0.25
C THR A 179 -32.08 -5.69 0.77
N LEU A 180 -32.89 -4.69 1.11
CA LEU A 180 -32.54 -3.66 2.11
C LEU A 180 -32.32 -4.27 3.50
N ARG A 181 -33.19 -5.22 3.91
CA ARG A 181 -33.02 -5.99 5.15
C ARG A 181 -31.68 -6.72 5.19
N THR A 182 -31.33 -7.38 4.09
CA THR A 182 -30.08 -8.14 3.98
C THR A 182 -28.87 -7.23 4.08
N ILE A 183 -28.90 -6.07 3.43
CA ILE A 183 -27.83 -5.08 3.49
C ILE A 183 -27.69 -4.51 4.89
N ASP A 184 -28.79 -4.16 5.56
CA ASP A 184 -28.73 -3.64 6.94
C ASP A 184 -28.13 -4.66 7.91
N ALA A 185 -28.60 -5.92 7.87
CA ALA A 185 -28.07 -6.98 8.71
C ALA A 185 -26.57 -7.24 8.44
N ALA A 186 -26.16 -7.28 7.17
CA ALA A 186 -24.75 -7.47 6.80
C ALA A 186 -23.87 -6.26 7.22
N ALA A 187 -24.38 -5.03 7.11
CA ALA A 187 -23.68 -3.83 7.55
C ALA A 187 -23.46 -3.82 9.08
N ASN A 188 -24.43 -4.28 9.85
CA ASN A 188 -24.29 -4.42 11.31
C ASN A 188 -23.24 -5.49 11.67
N ARG A 189 -23.31 -6.68 11.06
CA ARG A 189 -22.32 -7.75 11.26
C ARG A 189 -20.90 -7.31 10.91
N LEU A 190 -20.74 -6.58 9.81
CA LEU A 190 -19.46 -6.00 9.42
C LEU A 190 -18.94 -5.03 10.49
N ARG A 191 -19.79 -4.13 10.97
CA ARG A 191 -19.42 -3.13 11.98
C ARG A 191 -19.01 -3.77 13.31
N GLU A 192 -19.73 -4.80 13.75
CA GLU A 192 -19.42 -5.57 14.95
C GLU A 192 -18.11 -6.34 14.81
N GLY A 193 -17.92 -7.05 13.68
CA GLY A 193 -16.67 -7.76 13.41
C GLY A 193 -15.46 -6.83 13.39
N LEU A 194 -15.57 -5.68 12.70
CA LEU A 194 -14.53 -4.65 12.72
C LEU A 194 -14.27 -4.11 14.14
N ARG A 195 -15.30 -3.97 14.98
CA ARG A 195 -15.13 -3.49 16.35
C ARG A 195 -14.35 -4.48 17.21
N VAL A 196 -14.62 -5.77 17.10
CA VAL A 196 -13.86 -6.80 17.84
C VAL A 196 -12.40 -6.83 17.41
N ILE A 197 -12.13 -6.70 16.10
CA ILE A 197 -10.76 -6.62 15.59
C ILE A 197 -10.07 -5.35 16.12
N GLU A 198 -10.75 -4.21 16.13
CA GLU A 198 -10.25 -2.95 16.69
C GLU A 198 -9.78 -3.12 18.15
N ASP A 199 -10.63 -3.72 18.99
CA ASP A 199 -10.30 -3.90 20.40
C ASP A 199 -9.11 -4.87 20.58
N PHE A 200 -8.99 -5.91 19.75
CA PHE A 200 -7.80 -6.77 19.74
C PHE A 200 -6.54 -5.99 19.34
N LEU A 201 -6.58 -5.21 18.25
CA LEU A 201 -5.43 -4.42 17.82
C LEU A 201 -4.99 -3.40 18.88
N ARG A 202 -5.96 -2.75 19.53
CA ARG A 202 -5.68 -1.74 20.56
C ARG A 202 -5.14 -2.33 21.85
N PHE A 203 -5.68 -3.46 22.32
CA PHE A 203 -5.40 -3.94 23.67
C PHE A 203 -4.53 -5.21 23.72
N SER A 204 -4.35 -5.89 22.59
CA SER A 204 -3.50 -7.09 22.50
C SER A 204 -2.24 -6.86 21.67
N LEU A 205 -2.27 -6.02 20.63
CA LEU A 205 -1.09 -5.69 19.83
C LEU A 205 -0.50 -4.31 20.11
N ASP A 206 -1.26 -3.40 20.74
CA ASP A 206 -0.89 -2.00 20.95
C ASP A 206 -0.41 -1.30 19.66
N ASP A 207 -0.99 -1.67 18.51
CA ASP A 207 -0.53 -1.24 17.18
C ASP A 207 -1.37 -0.08 16.63
N ALA A 208 -0.79 1.12 16.63
CA ALA A 208 -1.48 2.35 16.23
C ALA A 208 -1.73 2.42 14.71
N HIS A 209 -0.80 1.89 13.90
CA HIS A 209 -0.90 1.89 12.45
C HIS A 209 -2.07 1.01 11.95
N LEU A 210 -2.13 -0.25 12.39
CA LEU A 210 -3.21 -1.18 12.04
C LEU A 210 -4.57 -0.66 12.51
N MET A 211 -4.60 -0.01 13.68
CA MET A 211 -5.77 0.68 14.20
C MET A 211 -6.28 1.78 13.25
N SER A 212 -5.37 2.58 12.68
CA SER A 212 -5.71 3.64 11.72
C SER A 212 -6.32 3.07 10.42
N LEU A 213 -5.73 2.00 9.88
CA LEU A 213 -6.25 1.30 8.69
C LEU A 213 -7.67 0.77 8.93
N LEU A 214 -7.93 0.22 10.12
CA LEU A 214 -9.25 -0.29 10.48
C LEU A 214 -10.27 0.83 10.64
N LYS A 215 -9.88 1.97 11.23
CA LYS A 215 -10.72 3.18 11.32
C LYS A 215 -11.13 3.70 9.94
N SER A 216 -10.19 3.76 8.98
CA SER A 216 -10.48 4.12 7.58
C SER A 216 -11.52 3.18 6.95
N THR A 217 -11.43 1.88 7.24
CA THR A 217 -12.41 0.88 6.74
C THR A 217 -13.82 1.15 7.29
N ARG A 218 -13.94 1.55 8.56
CA ARG A 218 -15.23 1.93 9.17
C ARG A 218 -15.83 3.21 8.54
N HIS A 219 -15.00 4.18 8.19
CA HIS A 219 -15.46 5.37 7.48
C HIS A 219 -16.01 5.00 6.09
N ARG A 220 -15.28 4.19 5.33
CA ARG A 220 -15.72 3.68 4.02
C ARG A 220 -17.06 2.93 4.08
N LEU A 221 -17.30 2.13 5.13
CA LEU A 221 -18.61 1.51 5.36
C LEU A 221 -19.71 2.58 5.46
N THR A 222 -19.46 3.63 6.24
CA THR A 222 -20.43 4.70 6.48
C THR A 222 -20.74 5.45 5.18
N ASP A 223 -19.71 5.74 4.38
CA ASP A 223 -19.87 6.43 3.09
C ASP A 223 -20.61 5.57 2.07
N ALA A 224 -20.30 4.27 1.98
CA ALA A 224 -20.99 3.34 1.09
C ALA A 224 -22.50 3.26 1.40
N LEU A 225 -22.88 3.24 2.67
CA LEU A 225 -24.29 3.16 3.08
C LEU A 225 -25.07 4.45 2.77
N ARG A 226 -24.40 5.60 2.56
CA ARG A 226 -25.08 6.85 2.17
C ARG A 226 -25.70 6.76 0.78
N PHE A 227 -25.13 5.98 -0.13
CA PHE A 227 -25.69 5.75 -1.47
C PHE A 227 -27.01 4.96 -1.42
N ILE A 228 -27.27 4.24 -0.34
CA ILE A 228 -28.48 3.43 -0.14
C ILE A 228 -29.52 4.19 0.71
N GLY A 229 -29.04 4.96 1.69
CA GLY A 229 -29.88 5.75 2.59
C GLY A 229 -30.14 5.05 3.92
N ASN A 230 -29.64 5.64 5.00
CA ASN A 230 -29.76 5.07 6.35
C ASN A 230 -31.22 4.92 6.82
N GLU A 231 -32.10 5.86 6.48
CA GLU A 231 -33.52 5.79 6.85
C GLU A 231 -34.22 4.59 6.18
N THR A 232 -33.88 4.33 4.92
CA THR A 232 -34.40 3.19 4.15
C THR A 232 -33.95 1.86 4.78
N LEU A 233 -32.68 1.76 5.16
CA LEU A 233 -32.14 0.56 5.82
C LEU A 233 -32.83 0.32 7.18
N ILE A 234 -32.94 1.36 8.01
CA ILE A 234 -33.57 1.26 9.33
C ILE A 234 -35.04 0.89 9.22
N SER A 235 -35.77 1.52 8.29
CA SER A 235 -37.21 1.26 8.11
C SER A 235 -37.49 -0.14 7.56
N SER A 236 -36.53 -0.77 6.88
CA SER A 236 -36.65 -2.14 6.40
C SER A 236 -36.47 -3.22 7.49
N ARG A 237 -35.91 -2.88 8.66
CA ARG A 237 -35.56 -3.84 9.71
C ARG A 237 -36.77 -4.60 10.25
N ASP A 238 -36.59 -5.90 10.44
CA ASP A 238 -37.63 -6.78 10.97
C ASP A 238 -37.00 -7.87 11.85
N THR A 239 -36.35 -7.44 12.93
CA THR A 239 -35.60 -8.33 13.84
C THR A 239 -36.48 -9.35 14.55
N LEU A 240 -37.78 -9.07 14.74
CA LEU A 240 -38.72 -9.97 15.42
C LEU A 240 -39.07 -11.18 14.56
N ASN A 241 -39.10 -11.03 13.23
CA ASN A 241 -39.44 -12.10 12.31
C ASN A 241 -38.21 -12.62 11.53
N ASP A 242 -37.00 -12.16 11.86
CA ASP A 242 -35.77 -12.68 11.28
C ASP A 242 -35.56 -14.15 11.66
N VAL A 243 -35.47 -15.00 10.63
CA VAL A 243 -35.29 -16.45 10.79
C VAL A 243 -33.83 -16.76 11.10
N GLY A 244 -33.60 -17.75 11.98
CA GLY A 244 -32.25 -18.24 12.29
C GLY A 244 -31.49 -17.47 13.38
N THR A 245 -32.13 -16.49 14.02
CA THR A 245 -31.55 -15.70 15.14
C THR A 245 -31.19 -16.53 16.37
N SER A 246 -31.79 -17.72 16.54
CA SER A 246 -31.52 -18.66 17.63
C SER A 246 -30.58 -19.80 17.24
N ILE A 247 -30.16 -19.88 15.98
CA ILE A 247 -29.25 -20.93 15.51
C ILE A 247 -27.83 -20.52 15.87
N SER A 248 -27.17 -21.33 16.69
CA SER A 248 -25.76 -21.18 17.03
C SER A 248 -25.03 -22.49 16.73
N THR A 249 -23.77 -22.37 16.30
CA THR A 249 -22.90 -23.54 16.09
C THR A 249 -21.97 -23.71 17.29
N THR A 250 -21.52 -24.94 17.54
CA THR A 250 -20.52 -25.19 18.60
C THR A 250 -19.22 -24.40 18.37
N SER A 251 -18.82 -24.25 17.10
CA SER A 251 -17.70 -23.40 16.68
C SER A 251 -17.90 -21.90 16.93
N GLU A 252 -19.13 -21.44 17.18
CA GLU A 252 -19.39 -20.03 17.52
C GLU A 252 -19.19 -19.76 19.01
N ILE A 253 -19.44 -20.77 19.84
CA ILE A 253 -19.38 -20.71 21.30
C ILE A 253 -17.97 -21.00 21.80
N ASP A 254 -17.24 -21.89 21.12
CA ASP A 254 -15.88 -22.28 21.52
C ASP A 254 -14.82 -21.37 20.87
N ARG A 255 -14.30 -20.44 21.67
CA ARG A 255 -13.14 -19.60 21.33
C ARG A 255 -11.99 -19.96 22.27
N SER A 256 -11.04 -20.73 21.75
CA SER A 256 -9.90 -21.26 22.50
C SER A 256 -8.76 -20.25 22.77
N SER A 257 -8.70 -19.14 22.04
CA SER A 257 -7.66 -18.12 22.21
C SER A 257 -8.06 -16.76 21.61
N LEU A 258 -7.32 -15.70 21.96
CA LEU A 258 -7.50 -14.37 21.35
C LEU A 258 -7.24 -14.38 19.84
N GLU A 259 -6.28 -15.18 19.36
CA GLU A 259 -6.01 -15.32 17.92
C GLU A 259 -7.15 -16.04 17.19
N HIS A 260 -7.75 -17.06 17.81
CA HIS A 260 -8.94 -17.72 17.27
C HIS A 260 -10.13 -16.74 17.22
N LEU A 261 -10.32 -15.92 18.25
CA LEU A 261 -11.31 -14.84 18.25
C LEU A 261 -11.07 -13.84 17.10
N LEU A 262 -9.82 -13.40 16.91
CA LEU A 262 -9.44 -12.50 15.83
C LEU A 262 -9.74 -13.10 14.46
N GLN A 263 -9.26 -14.32 14.18
CA GLN A 263 -9.44 -15.01 12.90
C GLN A 263 -10.92 -15.21 12.57
N ALA A 264 -11.73 -15.62 13.56
CA ALA A 264 -13.17 -15.79 13.36
C ALA A 264 -13.84 -14.46 12.96
N ASN A 265 -13.47 -13.33 13.58
CA ASN A 265 -14.04 -12.03 13.24
C ASN A 265 -13.51 -11.48 11.90
N LEU A 266 -12.26 -11.75 11.53
CA LEU A 266 -11.75 -11.45 10.19
C LEU A 266 -12.55 -12.17 9.09
N LYS A 267 -12.90 -13.45 9.31
CA LYS A 267 -13.76 -14.20 8.37
C LYS A 267 -15.17 -13.64 8.30
N ARG A 268 -15.78 -13.30 9.45
CA ARG A 268 -17.11 -12.66 9.46
C ARG A 268 -17.13 -11.32 8.72
N VAL A 269 -16.07 -10.52 8.83
CA VAL A 269 -15.91 -9.27 8.06
C VAL A 269 -15.85 -9.54 6.56
N GLN A 270 -15.13 -10.58 6.13
CA GLN A 270 -15.06 -10.98 4.72
C GLN A 270 -16.41 -11.48 4.18
N GLU A 271 -17.14 -12.28 4.97
CA GLU A 271 -18.48 -12.76 4.62
C GLU A 271 -19.50 -11.62 4.53
N ALA A 272 -19.45 -10.69 5.48
CA ALA A 272 -20.34 -9.54 5.52
C ALA A 272 -20.08 -8.57 4.35
N THR A 273 -18.81 -8.27 4.05
CA THR A 273 -18.45 -7.45 2.87
C THR A 273 -18.85 -8.13 1.56
N ARG A 274 -18.74 -9.46 1.46
CA ARG A 274 -19.22 -10.20 0.29
C ARG A 274 -20.74 -10.08 0.10
N THR A 275 -21.50 -10.20 1.19
CA THR A 275 -22.95 -10.03 1.17
C THR A 275 -23.33 -8.60 0.75
N LEU A 276 -22.68 -7.59 1.34
CA LEU A 276 -22.89 -6.20 0.98
C LEU A 276 -22.56 -5.92 -0.49
N GLU A 277 -21.44 -6.43 -1.00
CA GLU A 277 -21.06 -6.31 -2.42
C GLU A 277 -22.14 -6.85 -3.34
N GLU A 278 -22.62 -8.09 -3.12
CA GLU A 278 -23.54 -8.75 -4.05
C GLU A 278 -24.95 -8.17 -3.98
N PHE A 279 -25.49 -7.95 -2.76
CA PHE A 279 -26.86 -7.42 -2.61
C PHE A 279 -26.96 -5.96 -3.02
N SER A 280 -25.90 -5.16 -2.83
CA SER A 280 -25.93 -3.75 -3.24
C SER A 280 -26.02 -3.58 -4.76
N LYS A 281 -25.57 -4.56 -5.57
CA LYS A 281 -25.71 -4.50 -7.04
C LYS A 281 -27.17 -4.37 -7.50
N LEU A 282 -28.12 -4.81 -6.68
CA LEU A 282 -29.55 -4.74 -6.99
C LEU A 282 -30.12 -3.32 -6.80
N ILE A 283 -29.46 -2.45 -6.05
CA ILE A 283 -30.00 -1.15 -5.65
C ILE A 283 -29.06 0.05 -5.87
N SER A 284 -27.74 -0.13 -5.72
CA SER A 284 -26.72 0.90 -5.93
C SER A 284 -25.41 0.26 -6.41
N PRO A 285 -25.10 0.35 -7.71
CA PRO A 285 -23.81 -0.05 -8.27
C PRO A 285 -22.63 0.65 -7.61
N GLU A 286 -22.79 1.91 -7.19
CA GLU A 286 -21.78 2.71 -6.51
C GLU A 286 -21.40 2.11 -5.16
N ALA A 287 -22.40 1.79 -4.33
CA ALA A 287 -22.18 1.12 -3.05
C ALA A 287 -21.52 -0.26 -3.25
N ALA A 288 -21.98 -1.03 -4.25
CA ALA A 288 -21.40 -2.33 -4.57
C ALA A 288 -19.91 -2.24 -4.94
N ALA A 289 -19.51 -1.23 -5.71
CA ALA A 289 -18.11 -1.00 -6.06
C ALA A 289 -17.26 -0.70 -4.81
N ILE A 290 -17.75 0.11 -3.87
CA ILE A 290 -17.05 0.40 -2.61
C ILE A 290 -16.94 -0.88 -1.76
N PHE A 291 -18.01 -1.67 -1.63
CA PHE A 291 -17.97 -2.92 -0.87
C PHE A 291 -17.03 -3.96 -1.48
N LYS A 292 -16.92 -4.01 -2.81
CA LYS A 292 -15.89 -4.82 -3.50
C LYS A 292 -14.49 -4.41 -3.07
N GLN A 293 -14.18 -3.11 -3.07
CA GLN A 293 -12.87 -2.61 -2.62
C GLN A 293 -12.62 -2.95 -1.14
N MET A 294 -13.63 -2.75 -0.29
CA MET A 294 -13.54 -3.11 1.13
C MET A 294 -13.29 -4.60 1.36
N ARG A 295 -13.89 -5.48 0.54
CA ARG A 295 -13.63 -6.92 0.62
C ARG A 295 -12.17 -7.24 0.34
N TYR A 296 -11.58 -6.67 -0.72
CA TYR A 296 -10.15 -6.87 -0.99
C TYR A 296 -9.26 -6.28 0.11
N ALA A 297 -9.60 -5.09 0.61
CA ALA A 297 -8.88 -4.48 1.73
C ALA A 297 -8.92 -5.36 2.99
N SER A 298 -10.02 -6.08 3.24
CA SER A 298 -10.12 -7.00 4.38
C SER A 298 -9.20 -8.21 4.29
N TYR A 299 -8.87 -8.70 3.08
CA TYR A 299 -7.87 -9.76 2.90
C TYR A 299 -6.46 -9.26 3.17
N THR A 300 -6.15 -8.06 2.68
CA THR A 300 -4.87 -7.40 2.97
C THR A 300 -4.71 -7.19 4.46
N LEU A 301 -5.73 -6.67 5.13
CA LEU A 301 -5.73 -6.45 6.57
C LEU A 301 -5.50 -7.75 7.36
N GLU A 302 -6.23 -8.84 7.02
CA GLU A 302 -6.00 -10.15 7.63
C GLU A 302 -4.55 -10.61 7.47
N LYS A 303 -4.02 -10.54 6.24
CA LYS A 303 -2.64 -10.92 5.95
C LYS A 303 -1.66 -10.12 6.80
N THR A 304 -1.80 -8.79 6.84
CA THR A 304 -0.89 -7.91 7.57
C THR A 304 -0.92 -8.20 9.06
N ILE A 305 -2.11 -8.29 9.67
CA ILE A 305 -2.25 -8.55 11.11
C ILE A 305 -1.62 -9.91 11.47
N LEU A 306 -1.97 -10.98 10.75
CA LEU A 306 -1.48 -12.32 11.07
C LEU A 306 0.02 -12.47 10.81
N THR A 307 0.57 -11.81 9.79
CA THR A 307 2.02 -11.80 9.53
C THR A 307 2.75 -11.06 10.64
N CYS A 308 2.24 -9.90 11.07
CA CYS A 308 2.79 -9.14 12.19
C CYS A 308 2.87 -9.99 13.47
N ILE A 309 1.76 -10.63 13.86
CA ILE A 309 1.70 -11.54 15.02
C ILE A 309 2.73 -12.67 14.89
N ALA A 310 2.82 -13.30 13.73
CA ALA A 310 3.75 -14.40 13.50
C ALA A 310 5.21 -13.95 13.62
N SER A 311 5.54 -12.78 13.06
CA SER A 311 6.89 -12.21 13.11
C SER A 311 7.27 -11.76 14.51
N GLN A 312 6.37 -11.10 15.24
CA GLN A 312 6.56 -10.75 16.65
C GLN A 312 6.85 -11.99 17.49
N ARG A 313 6.05 -13.05 17.38
CA ARG A 313 6.28 -14.30 18.15
C ARG A 313 7.62 -14.95 17.84
N ARG A 314 8.03 -14.95 16.56
CA ARG A 314 9.33 -15.52 16.17
C ARG A 314 10.50 -14.71 16.72
N LEU A 315 10.33 -13.40 16.87
CA LEU A 315 11.39 -12.49 17.31
C LEU A 315 11.27 -12.06 18.79
N GLU A 316 10.24 -12.50 19.51
CA GLU A 316 9.91 -12.06 20.87
C GLU A 316 11.08 -12.20 21.84
N ASN A 317 11.84 -13.28 21.71
CA ASN A 317 12.99 -13.56 22.58
C ASN A 317 14.32 -13.02 22.02
N SER A 318 14.32 -12.38 20.84
CA SER A 318 15.52 -11.92 20.14
C SER A 318 15.95 -10.54 20.61
N ARG A 319 16.64 -10.49 21.76
CA ARG A 319 17.11 -9.24 22.37
C ARG A 319 18.46 -8.74 21.83
N LEU A 320 19.27 -9.64 21.27
CA LEU A 320 20.59 -9.32 20.73
C LEU A 320 20.73 -9.96 19.34
N TYR A 321 20.91 -9.12 18.32
CA TYR A 321 21.10 -9.54 16.95
C TYR A 321 22.58 -9.45 16.56
N LEU A 322 23.25 -10.59 16.45
CA LEU A 322 24.64 -10.66 16.04
C LEU A 322 24.77 -10.60 14.52
N LEU A 323 25.44 -9.58 14.00
CA LEU A 323 25.88 -9.50 12.60
C LEU A 323 27.35 -9.89 12.55
N VAL A 324 27.70 -10.86 11.70
CA VAL A 324 29.06 -11.40 11.64
C VAL A 324 29.63 -11.39 10.23
N SER A 325 30.90 -10.98 10.14
CA SER A 325 31.74 -11.07 8.95
C SER A 325 33.10 -11.64 9.37
N GLU A 326 33.62 -12.59 8.61
CA GLU A 326 34.88 -13.31 8.88
C GLU A 326 36.05 -12.33 9.02
N SER A 327 36.11 -11.30 8.17
CA SER A 327 37.16 -10.28 8.16
C SER A 327 37.22 -9.41 9.43
N LEU A 328 36.15 -9.38 10.23
CA LEU A 328 36.07 -8.59 11.46
C LEU A 328 36.35 -9.42 12.71
N CYS A 329 36.53 -10.74 12.58
CA CYS A 329 36.71 -11.64 13.69
C CYS A 329 38.19 -12.04 13.83
N HIS A 330 38.86 -11.57 14.90
CA HIS A 330 40.28 -11.86 15.16
C HIS A 330 40.61 -13.36 15.20
N HIS A 331 39.68 -14.20 15.65
CA HIS A 331 39.83 -15.66 15.74
C HIS A 331 38.94 -16.42 14.73
N GLY A 332 38.46 -15.73 13.69
CA GLY A 332 37.49 -16.24 12.72
C GLY A 332 36.04 -16.18 13.21
N ALA A 333 35.07 -16.23 12.29
CA ALA A 333 33.66 -16.09 12.64
C ALA A 333 33.11 -17.29 13.42
N GLY A 334 33.68 -18.49 13.20
CA GLY A 334 33.22 -19.73 13.82
C GLY A 334 33.21 -19.69 15.36
N PRO A 335 34.36 -19.42 16.03
CA PRO A 335 34.41 -19.24 17.47
C PRO A 335 33.47 -18.14 17.97
N ALA A 336 33.47 -16.97 17.34
CA ALA A 336 32.63 -15.83 17.72
C ALA A 336 31.14 -16.19 17.73
N ILE A 337 30.65 -16.87 16.69
CA ILE A 337 29.26 -17.33 16.60
C ILE A 337 28.96 -18.35 17.70
N ARG A 338 29.77 -19.39 17.86
CA ARG A 338 29.50 -20.45 18.84
C ARG A 338 29.51 -19.95 20.29
N GLU A 339 30.45 -19.09 20.63
CA GLU A 339 30.54 -18.49 21.96
C GLU A 339 29.35 -17.55 22.22
N SER A 340 28.93 -16.79 21.21
CA SER A 340 27.72 -15.95 21.29
C SER A 340 26.46 -16.78 21.48
N LEU A 341 26.30 -17.88 20.74
CA LEU A 341 25.18 -18.82 20.90
C LEU A 341 25.19 -19.44 22.31
N ALA A 342 26.36 -19.85 22.82
CA ALA A 342 26.50 -20.40 24.17
C ALA A 342 26.17 -19.37 25.27
N ALA A 343 26.41 -18.09 24.99
CA ALA A 343 26.05 -16.97 25.86
C ALA A 343 24.55 -16.58 25.76
N GLY A 344 23.77 -17.24 24.89
CA GLY A 344 22.32 -17.04 24.76
C GLY A 344 21.89 -16.10 23.62
N VAL A 345 22.79 -15.70 22.72
CA VAL A 345 22.39 -15.02 21.48
C VAL A 345 21.57 -16.00 20.63
N ASN A 346 20.38 -15.60 20.23
CA ASN A 346 19.43 -16.45 19.50
C ASN A 346 19.05 -15.91 18.12
N LEU A 347 19.71 -14.84 17.66
CA LEU A 347 19.53 -14.28 16.33
C LEU A 347 20.89 -13.90 15.73
N VAL A 348 21.25 -14.55 14.63
CA VAL A 348 22.55 -14.40 13.96
C VAL A 348 22.35 -14.12 12.47
N GLN A 349 23.05 -13.11 11.94
CA GLN A 349 23.11 -12.80 10.52
C GLN A 349 24.52 -12.97 9.99
N ILE A 350 24.65 -13.77 8.93
CA ILE A 350 25.90 -13.87 8.16
C ILE A 350 25.91 -12.74 7.13
N ARG A 351 26.88 -11.83 7.26
CA ARG A 351 27.04 -10.66 6.42
C ARG A 351 28.40 -10.70 5.72
N GLU A 352 28.51 -11.56 4.71
CA GLU A 352 29.75 -11.77 3.96
C GLU A 352 29.68 -11.11 2.58
N LYS A 353 30.42 -10.01 2.40
CA LYS A 353 30.44 -9.27 1.13
C LYS A 353 31.52 -9.73 0.15
N SER A 354 32.55 -10.42 0.64
CA SER A 354 33.72 -10.82 -0.15
C SER A 354 33.82 -12.31 -0.42
N MET A 355 32.99 -13.13 0.23
CA MET A 355 32.97 -14.57 -0.02
C MET A 355 32.33 -14.87 -1.37
N THR A 356 32.90 -15.84 -2.08
CA THR A 356 32.21 -16.46 -3.23
C THR A 356 30.99 -17.25 -2.75
N ASP A 357 30.01 -17.46 -3.62
CA ASP A 357 28.79 -18.22 -3.31
C ASP A 357 29.09 -19.61 -2.74
N ARG A 358 30.11 -20.30 -3.27
CA ARG A 358 30.54 -21.61 -2.77
C ARG A 358 31.07 -21.54 -1.33
N GLN A 359 31.84 -20.49 -1.01
CA GLN A 359 32.36 -20.29 0.34
C GLN A 359 31.24 -19.91 1.30
N LEU A 360 30.34 -19.00 0.91
CA LEU A 360 29.21 -18.58 1.72
C LEU A 360 28.24 -19.75 1.98
N LEU A 361 27.94 -20.57 0.98
CA LEU A 361 27.13 -21.77 1.16
C LEU A 361 27.77 -22.76 2.14
N ALA A 362 29.08 -23.03 2.01
CA ALA A 362 29.79 -23.92 2.92
C ALA A 362 29.86 -23.35 4.35
N HIS A 363 30.07 -22.05 4.49
CA HIS A 363 30.10 -21.37 5.78
C HIS A 363 28.71 -21.36 6.44
N GLY A 364 27.69 -20.94 5.70
CA GLY A 364 26.30 -20.90 6.14
C GLY A 364 25.78 -22.26 6.59
N ASN A 365 26.10 -23.35 5.89
CA ASN A 365 25.73 -24.70 6.30
C ASN A 365 26.32 -25.11 7.67
N ARG A 366 27.56 -24.68 7.97
CA ARG A 366 28.15 -24.93 9.30
C ARG A 366 27.44 -24.10 10.37
N VAL A 367 27.17 -22.83 10.09
CA VAL A 367 26.47 -21.93 11.02
C VAL A 367 25.04 -22.38 11.28
N ARG A 368 24.30 -22.81 10.24
CA ARG A 368 22.94 -23.36 10.35
C ARG A 368 22.87 -24.54 11.29
N LYS A 369 23.88 -25.42 11.27
CA LYS A 369 23.97 -26.53 12.22
C LYS A 369 24.03 -26.01 13.66
N TRP A 370 24.95 -25.09 13.95
CA TRP A 370 25.10 -24.51 15.28
C TRP A 370 23.85 -23.74 15.73
N THR A 371 23.25 -22.95 14.85
CA THR A 371 22.05 -22.17 15.20
C THR A 371 20.86 -23.09 15.46
N ARG A 372 20.68 -24.17 14.67
CA ARG A 372 19.63 -25.16 14.91
C ARG A 372 19.81 -25.88 16.25
N ASP A 373 21.03 -26.31 16.56
CA ASP A 373 21.35 -26.95 17.84
C ASP A 373 21.06 -26.02 19.04
N ALA A 374 21.26 -24.71 18.86
CA ALA A 374 20.98 -23.68 19.87
C ALA A 374 19.53 -23.14 19.85
N GLY A 375 18.68 -23.57 18.91
CA GLY A 375 17.34 -22.98 18.71
C GLY A 375 17.35 -21.52 18.24
N ALA A 376 18.46 -21.06 17.67
CA ALA A 376 18.68 -19.71 17.19
C ALA A 376 18.23 -19.53 15.72
N ILE A 377 17.79 -18.32 15.40
CA ILE A 377 17.41 -17.86 14.07
C ILE A 377 18.67 -17.50 13.29
N LEU A 378 18.77 -18.04 12.06
CA LEU A 378 19.79 -17.69 11.09
C LEU A 378 19.22 -16.84 9.96
N ILE A 379 19.84 -15.69 9.71
CA ILE A 379 19.54 -14.79 8.61
C ILE A 379 20.75 -14.71 7.66
N ILE A 380 20.49 -14.70 6.36
CA ILE A 380 21.51 -14.47 5.33
C ILE A 380 21.35 -13.05 4.78
N ASN A 381 22.44 -12.29 4.70
CA ASN A 381 22.42 -10.95 4.12
C ASN A 381 22.39 -11.01 2.59
N ASP A 382 21.60 -10.14 1.95
CA ASP A 382 21.49 -9.81 0.51
C ASP A 382 21.09 -10.96 -0.44
N ARG A 383 21.23 -12.23 -0.03
CA ARG A 383 21.20 -13.41 -0.90
C ARG A 383 20.04 -14.35 -0.58
N PRO A 384 18.82 -14.10 -1.10
CA PRO A 384 17.65 -14.94 -0.85
C PRO A 384 17.79 -16.36 -1.42
N ASP A 385 18.49 -16.50 -2.55
CA ASP A 385 18.84 -17.78 -3.16
C ASP A 385 19.67 -18.65 -2.21
N LEU A 386 20.71 -18.08 -1.60
CA LEU A 386 21.56 -18.78 -0.64
C LEU A 386 20.86 -19.01 0.70
N ALA A 387 19.96 -18.11 1.11
CA ALA A 387 19.12 -18.31 2.29
C ALA A 387 18.30 -19.61 2.18
N ILE A 388 17.74 -19.90 1.00
CA ILE A 388 17.02 -21.15 0.74
C ILE A 388 17.98 -22.34 0.74
N ALA A 389 19.10 -22.23 0.02
CA ALA A 389 20.06 -23.32 -0.12
C ALA A 389 20.69 -23.76 1.22
N ILE A 390 20.85 -22.81 2.16
CA ILE A 390 21.37 -23.03 3.52
C ILE A 390 20.25 -23.47 4.48
N ASP A 391 18.98 -23.40 4.06
CA ASP A 391 17.80 -23.55 4.93
C ASP A 391 17.80 -22.56 6.10
N ALA A 392 18.21 -21.31 5.81
CA ALA A 392 18.13 -20.22 6.77
C ALA A 392 16.68 -19.86 7.09
N ASP A 393 16.48 -19.25 8.26
CA ASP A 393 15.17 -18.86 8.77
C ASP A 393 14.64 -17.57 8.12
N GLY A 394 15.54 -16.83 7.46
CA GLY A 394 15.23 -15.61 6.73
C GLY A 394 16.40 -15.00 5.97
N VAL A 395 16.12 -13.86 5.36
CA VAL A 395 17.05 -13.02 4.60
C VAL A 395 16.92 -11.57 5.09
N HIS A 396 18.00 -10.81 5.00
CA HIS A 396 17.98 -9.36 5.21
C HIS A 396 18.51 -8.67 3.96
N VAL A 397 17.80 -7.65 3.48
CA VAL A 397 18.16 -6.89 2.29
C VAL A 397 18.26 -5.40 2.63
N GLY A 398 19.08 -4.67 1.88
CA GLY A 398 19.10 -3.21 1.90
C GLY A 398 18.24 -2.61 0.78
N GLN A 399 18.52 -1.35 0.47
CA GLN A 399 17.77 -0.56 -0.49
C GLN A 399 18.20 -0.82 -1.95
N ASP A 400 19.42 -1.31 -2.16
CA ASP A 400 19.99 -1.55 -3.49
C ASP A 400 19.82 -3.02 -3.94
N GLU A 401 19.42 -3.91 -3.02
CA GLU A 401 19.17 -5.32 -3.27
C GLU A 401 17.74 -5.56 -3.82
N LEU A 402 17.37 -6.83 -3.98
CA LEU A 402 16.03 -7.18 -4.50
C LEU A 402 14.92 -6.61 -3.60
N PRO A 403 13.86 -6.03 -4.20
CA PRO A 403 12.68 -5.58 -3.44
C PRO A 403 12.04 -6.72 -2.66
N VAL A 404 11.44 -6.41 -1.50
CA VAL A 404 10.82 -7.39 -0.60
C VAL A 404 9.83 -8.31 -1.31
N ARG A 405 9.05 -7.77 -2.26
CA ARG A 405 8.12 -8.55 -3.08
C ARG A 405 8.82 -9.67 -3.86
N GLU A 406 9.93 -9.37 -4.51
CA GLU A 406 10.70 -10.35 -5.29
C GLU A 406 11.42 -11.33 -4.36
N VAL A 407 11.97 -10.83 -3.25
CA VAL A 407 12.54 -11.68 -2.20
C VAL A 407 11.50 -12.69 -1.68
N ARG A 408 10.27 -12.26 -1.43
CA ARG A 408 9.16 -13.11 -0.94
C ARG A 408 8.79 -14.20 -1.92
N GLN A 409 8.83 -13.93 -3.23
CA GLN A 409 8.60 -14.95 -4.26
C GLN A 409 9.69 -16.03 -4.25
N ILE A 410 10.92 -15.66 -3.92
CA ILE A 410 12.06 -16.59 -3.83
C ILE A 410 11.97 -17.39 -2.53
N VAL A 411 11.99 -16.73 -1.36
CA VAL A 411 12.14 -17.40 -0.06
C VAL A 411 10.86 -18.07 0.47
N GLY A 412 9.73 -17.73 -0.15
CA GLY A 412 8.41 -18.25 0.18
C GLY A 412 7.73 -17.55 1.36
N PRO A 413 6.51 -18.00 1.72
CA PRO A 413 5.64 -17.27 2.65
C PRO A 413 6.05 -17.35 4.12
N ARG A 414 7.01 -18.21 4.48
CA ARG A 414 7.34 -18.52 5.89
C ARG A 414 8.66 -17.95 6.38
N ARG A 415 9.61 -17.62 5.50
CA ARG A 415 10.94 -17.12 5.91
C ARG A 415 10.86 -15.65 6.29
N LEU A 416 11.65 -15.23 7.26
CA LEU A 416 11.71 -13.82 7.66
C LEU A 416 12.38 -12.99 6.56
N ILE A 417 11.86 -11.80 6.31
CA ILE A 417 12.47 -10.79 5.45
C ILE A 417 12.72 -9.55 6.29
N GLY A 418 14.00 -9.22 6.48
CA GLY A 418 14.42 -7.97 7.08
C GLY A 418 14.79 -6.94 6.04
N VAL A 419 14.53 -5.66 6.33
CA VAL A 419 14.93 -4.55 5.45
C VAL A 419 15.74 -3.52 6.23
N SER A 420 16.90 -3.12 5.73
CA SER A 420 17.62 -1.95 6.28
C SER A 420 16.92 -0.66 5.86
N THR A 421 16.65 0.23 6.81
CA THR A 421 15.93 1.50 6.61
C THR A 421 16.73 2.64 7.20
N HIS A 422 16.69 3.81 6.55
CA HIS A 422 17.51 4.99 6.87
C HIS A 422 16.68 6.27 7.10
N ASN A 423 15.37 6.23 6.81
CA ASN A 423 14.41 7.29 7.09
C ASN A 423 13.00 6.71 7.29
N ILE A 424 12.06 7.55 7.74
CA ILE A 424 10.71 7.11 8.11
C ILE A 424 9.91 6.64 6.90
N GLU A 425 10.15 7.22 5.72
CA GLU A 425 9.52 6.82 4.47
C GLU A 425 9.91 5.38 4.08
N GLN A 426 11.20 5.04 4.18
CA GLN A 426 11.69 3.68 3.94
C GLN A 426 11.14 2.67 4.97
N ALA A 427 10.99 3.08 6.24
CA ALA A 427 10.39 2.22 7.26
C ALA A 427 8.93 1.89 6.95
N ARG A 428 8.13 2.92 6.62
CA ARG A 428 6.73 2.73 6.17
C ARG A 428 6.67 1.86 4.93
N GLN A 429 7.53 2.10 3.94
CA GLN A 429 7.56 1.31 2.72
C GLN A 429 7.86 -0.16 2.98
N ALA A 430 8.86 -0.45 3.81
CA ALA A 430 9.21 -1.82 4.16
C ALA A 430 8.02 -2.58 4.77
N VAL A 431 7.22 -1.91 5.62
CA VAL A 431 5.99 -2.48 6.18
C VAL A 431 4.97 -2.75 5.08
N LEU A 432 4.73 -1.80 4.17
CA LEU A 432 3.79 -1.95 3.05
C LEU A 432 4.18 -3.10 2.12
N ASP A 433 5.47 -3.24 1.84
CA ASP A 433 6.00 -4.31 0.99
C ASP A 433 5.94 -5.69 1.67
N GLY A 434 5.72 -5.73 2.99
CA GLY A 434 5.56 -6.95 3.77
C GLY A 434 6.86 -7.49 4.37
N ALA A 435 7.76 -6.59 4.79
CA ALA A 435 8.89 -6.94 5.63
C ALA A 435 8.42 -7.47 7.00
N ASP A 436 9.14 -8.45 7.53
CA ASP A 436 8.85 -9.06 8.83
C ASP A 436 9.52 -8.30 9.98
N TYR A 437 10.60 -7.58 9.70
CA TYR A 437 11.27 -6.66 10.61
C TYR A 437 12.11 -5.65 9.83
N ILE A 438 12.52 -4.57 10.49
CA ILE A 438 13.36 -3.54 9.89
C ILE A 438 14.62 -3.30 10.73
N GLY A 439 15.72 -3.00 10.04
CA GLY A 439 16.97 -2.52 10.63
C GLY A 439 17.00 -1.00 10.58
N VAL A 440 16.88 -0.36 11.74
CA VAL A 440 16.85 1.11 11.86
C VAL A 440 18.26 1.63 12.11
N GLY A 441 18.82 2.39 11.17
CA GLY A 441 20.14 2.98 11.36
C GLY A 441 20.68 3.67 10.11
N PRO A 442 21.97 4.01 10.06
CA PRO A 442 22.94 3.90 11.16
C PRO A 442 22.66 4.94 12.27
N THR A 443 22.57 4.48 13.52
CA THR A 443 22.29 5.33 14.69
C THR A 443 23.53 6.08 15.18
N PHE A 444 24.71 5.44 15.08
CA PHE A 444 25.99 5.98 15.54
C PHE A 444 27.06 5.81 14.46
N PRO A 445 28.13 6.63 14.49
CA PRO A 445 29.30 6.43 13.65
C PRO A 445 29.85 5.01 13.76
N THR A 446 30.14 4.40 12.61
CA THR A 446 30.69 3.05 12.55
C THR A 446 31.80 2.95 11.52
N SER A 447 32.84 2.18 11.83
CA SER A 447 33.91 1.81 10.89
C SER A 447 33.58 0.52 10.11
N THR A 448 32.47 -0.16 10.45
CA THR A 448 32.11 -1.48 9.90
C THR A 448 31.45 -1.40 8.52
N LYS A 449 30.74 -0.29 8.23
CA LYS A 449 30.26 0.09 6.90
C LYS A 449 30.58 1.58 6.75
N LYS A 450 31.17 1.97 5.61
CA LYS A 450 31.50 3.38 5.34
C LYS A 450 30.20 4.12 5.06
N PHE A 451 29.87 5.08 5.91
CA PHE A 451 28.77 6.01 5.74
C PHE A 451 29.33 7.44 5.78
N ALA A 452 28.76 8.34 4.99
CA ALA A 452 29.06 9.76 5.13
C ALA A 452 28.37 10.34 6.38
N GLU A 453 28.89 11.44 6.95
CA GLU A 453 28.34 12.00 8.20
C GLU A 453 26.87 12.43 8.12
N HIS A 454 26.38 12.80 6.94
CA HIS A 454 24.98 13.15 6.71
C HIS A 454 24.05 11.94 6.57
N GLU A 455 24.59 10.72 6.51
CA GLU A 455 23.82 9.47 6.39
C GLU A 455 23.47 8.86 7.76
N TYR A 456 23.90 9.48 8.87
CA TYR A 456 23.55 9.05 10.21
C TYR A 456 22.16 9.53 10.60
N ALA A 457 21.20 8.60 10.59
CA ALA A 457 19.81 8.87 10.95
C ALA A 457 19.61 9.17 12.45
N GLY A 458 20.55 8.77 13.30
CA GLY A 458 20.58 9.12 14.73
C GLY A 458 19.45 8.48 15.56
N LEU A 459 19.34 8.88 16.83
CA LEU A 459 18.28 8.41 17.73
C LEU A 459 16.91 9.00 17.40
N ASP A 460 16.85 10.15 16.74
CA ASP A 460 15.60 10.77 16.33
C ASP A 460 14.83 9.87 15.36
N PHE A 461 15.52 9.27 14.39
CA PHE A 461 14.91 8.29 13.49
C PHE A 461 14.42 7.05 14.24
N VAL A 462 15.20 6.56 15.22
CA VAL A 462 14.77 5.42 16.07
C VAL A 462 13.49 5.75 16.83
N ASN A 463 13.41 6.95 17.42
CA ASN A 463 12.21 7.41 18.13
C ASN A 463 11.01 7.61 17.20
N GLN A 464 11.23 8.09 15.98
CA GLN A 464 10.17 8.22 14.97
C GLN A 464 9.59 6.86 14.59
N VAL A 465 10.45 5.88 14.28
CA VAL A 465 10.02 4.53 13.93
C VAL A 465 9.32 3.85 15.11
N ALA A 466 9.81 4.04 16.34
CA ALA A 466 9.18 3.46 17.53
C ALA A 466 7.84 4.10 17.92
N ALA A 467 7.52 5.28 17.37
CA ALA A 467 6.27 5.99 17.62
C ALA A 467 5.16 5.63 16.62
N GLU A 468 5.47 4.91 15.54
CA GLU A 468 4.48 4.32 14.64
C GLU A 468 4.00 2.95 15.13
#